data_AF-A0A7C6TDE6-F1
#
_entry.id   AF-A0A7C6TDE6-F1
#
_cell.length_a   1.000
_cell.length_b   1.000
_cell.length_c   1.000
_cell.angle_alpha   90.00
_cell.angle_beta   90.00
_cell.angle_gamma   90.00
#
_symmetry.space_group_name_H-M   'P 1'
#
loop_
_entity.id
_entity.type
_entity.pdbx_description
1 polymer ?
#
loop_
_entity_poly.entity_id
_entity_poly.type
_entity_poly.pdbx_seq_one_letter_code
_entity_poly.pdbx_strand_id
1 'polypeptide(L)'
;MWRNGDALVFGLWRQMQCAWFGPKTGTIAGKPVPARVTLPEPRHVYDLRAGKYLGKVDRIDTRLRWGRASFYLALPYPIRGVDLSLSQSAPAPGTTLYATVRLNIPAGARERHAACVKVFDPEGREMLWGQQVVILENGTGRVSIPIAYNDTPGKWRVRATELFSGHTAEASWTVAN
;
A
#
# COMPACT_ATOMS: atom_id res chain seq x y z
N MET A 1 -5.85 2.45 -18.14
CA MET A 1 -4.98 3.46 -17.51
C MET A 1 -5.86 4.37 -16.69
N TRP A 2 -5.45 4.73 -15.48
CA TRP A 2 -6.19 5.57 -14.54
C TRP A 2 -5.31 6.72 -14.05
N ARG A 3 -5.92 7.86 -13.73
CA ARG A 3 -5.25 9.09 -13.27
C ARG A 3 -5.72 9.47 -11.87
N ASN A 4 -4.80 9.97 -11.06
CA ASN A 4 -5.04 10.47 -9.71
C ASN A 4 -4.11 11.65 -9.45
N GLY A 5 -4.59 12.87 -9.63
CA GLY A 5 -3.69 14.01 -9.79
C GLY A 5 -2.74 13.78 -10.97
N ASP A 6 -1.45 13.98 -10.74
CA ASP A 6 -0.42 13.75 -11.74
C ASP A 6 0.07 12.30 -11.77
N ALA A 7 -0.42 11.43 -10.89
CA ALA A 7 -0.09 10.00 -10.91
C ALA A 7 -0.76 9.27 -12.08
N LEU A 8 -0.02 8.31 -12.65
CA LEU A 8 -0.53 7.35 -13.62
C LEU A 8 -0.52 5.94 -13.02
N VAL A 9 -1.69 5.31 -12.95
CA VAL A 9 -1.81 3.89 -12.62
C VAL A 9 -2.18 3.14 -13.90
N PHE A 10 -1.37 2.16 -14.28
CA PHE A 10 -1.60 1.40 -15.50
C PHE A 10 -1.25 -0.06 -15.31
N GLY A 11 -1.92 -0.90 -16.10
CA GLY A 11 -1.69 -2.32 -16.10
C GLY A 11 -1.42 -2.80 -17.52
N LEU A 12 -0.58 -3.82 -17.62
CA LEU A 12 -0.36 -4.58 -18.84
C LEU A 12 -0.94 -5.96 -18.64
N TRP A 13 -1.76 -6.39 -19.58
CA TRP A 13 -2.30 -7.74 -19.60
C TRP A 13 -2.05 -8.34 -20.97
N ARG A 14 -1.43 -9.52 -21.00
CA ARG A 14 -1.41 -10.33 -22.20
C ARG A 14 -2.76 -11.02 -22.32
N GLN A 15 -3.52 -10.64 -23.35
CA GLN A 15 -4.80 -11.28 -23.65
C GLN A 15 -4.61 -12.80 -23.72
N MET A 16 -5.40 -13.52 -22.92
CA MET A 16 -5.47 -14.97 -23.05
C MET A 16 -6.24 -15.31 -24.32
N GLN A 17 -5.69 -16.20 -25.15
CA GLN A 17 -6.42 -16.87 -26.22
C GLN A 17 -7.26 -17.99 -25.60
N CYS A 18 -8.36 -17.64 -24.95
CA CYS A 18 -9.36 -18.60 -24.51
C CYS A 18 -10.59 -18.49 -25.43
N ALA A 19 -11.03 -19.60 -26.00
CA ALA A 19 -12.39 -19.68 -26.54
C ALA A 19 -13.32 -19.88 -25.35
N TRP A 20 -14.02 -18.80 -24.96
CA TRP A 20 -15.22 -18.75 -24.12
C TRP A 20 -15.46 -19.95 -23.16
N PHE A 21 -15.20 -19.73 -21.87
CA PHE A 21 -15.70 -20.55 -20.74
C PHE A 21 -15.35 -22.05 -20.71
N GLY A 22 -14.13 -22.39 -21.12
CA GLY A 22 -13.47 -23.65 -20.78
C GLY A 22 -12.05 -23.62 -21.35
N PRO A 23 -11.05 -24.31 -20.76
CA PRO A 23 -9.80 -24.50 -21.49
C PRO A 23 -10.17 -25.19 -22.81
N LYS A 24 -9.75 -24.62 -23.96
CA LYS A 24 -9.40 -25.51 -25.07
C LYS A 24 -8.36 -26.44 -24.44
N THR A 25 -8.71 -27.71 -24.28
CA THR A 25 -7.79 -28.72 -23.77
C THR A 25 -6.43 -28.50 -24.41
N GLY A 26 -5.41 -28.21 -23.60
CA GLY A 26 -4.06 -27.90 -24.08
C GLY A 26 -3.62 -26.42 -24.08
N THR A 27 -4.40 -25.44 -23.62
CA THR A 27 -3.85 -24.08 -23.35
C THR A 27 -2.95 -24.08 -22.11
N ILE A 28 -1.74 -24.59 -22.26
CA ILE A 28 -0.67 -24.43 -21.27
C ILE A 28 -0.23 -22.96 -21.32
N ALA A 29 -0.09 -22.33 -20.15
CA ALA A 29 0.52 -21.01 -20.05
C ALA A 29 1.91 -21.05 -20.70
N GLY A 30 2.07 -20.40 -21.86
CA GLY A 30 3.35 -20.32 -22.55
C GLY A 30 4.40 -19.50 -21.78
N LYS A 31 5.63 -19.47 -22.29
CA LYS A 31 6.69 -18.65 -21.69
C LYS A 31 6.29 -17.16 -21.64
N PRO A 32 6.70 -16.42 -20.59
CA PRO A 32 6.51 -14.97 -20.55
C PRO A 32 7.18 -14.30 -21.76
N VAL A 33 6.50 -13.33 -22.36
CA VAL A 33 7.03 -12.60 -23.53
C VAL A 33 7.58 -11.24 -23.11
N PRO A 34 8.69 -10.77 -23.69
CA PRO A 34 9.19 -9.43 -23.41
C PRO A 34 8.17 -8.38 -23.86
N ALA A 35 8.07 -7.30 -23.09
CA ALA A 35 7.33 -6.11 -23.44
C ALA A 35 8.06 -4.88 -22.94
N ARG A 36 7.79 -3.75 -23.59
CA ARG A 36 8.34 -2.45 -23.22
C ARG A 36 7.21 -1.46 -23.05
N VAL A 37 7.24 -0.73 -21.95
CA VAL A 37 6.44 0.48 -21.78
C VAL A 37 7.36 1.67 -21.89
N THR A 38 6.94 2.65 -22.68
CA THR A 38 7.56 3.97 -22.75
C THR A 38 6.57 4.99 -22.20
N LEU A 39 7.02 5.82 -21.27
CA LEU A 39 6.30 6.96 -20.72
C LEU A 39 6.70 8.21 -21.50
N PRO A 40 5.82 9.22 -21.62
CA PRO A 40 6.15 10.47 -22.31
C PRO A 40 7.31 11.25 -21.68
N GLU A 41 7.58 11.03 -20.39
CA GLU A 41 8.66 11.67 -19.63
C GLU A 41 9.11 10.76 -18.46
N PRO A 42 10.32 10.97 -17.90
CA PRO A 42 10.78 10.20 -16.75
C PRO A 42 9.94 10.42 -15.49
N ARG A 43 9.43 9.32 -14.90
CA ARG A 43 8.60 9.30 -13.69
C ARG A 43 9.17 8.33 -12.66
N HIS A 44 8.83 8.51 -11.39
CA HIS A 44 9.14 7.56 -10.33
C HIS A 44 8.20 6.35 -10.43
N VAL A 45 8.71 5.21 -10.90
CA VAL A 45 7.89 4.04 -11.22
C VAL A 45 7.96 2.98 -10.12
N TYR A 46 6.80 2.45 -9.75
CA TYR A 46 6.64 1.34 -8.82
C TYR A 46 5.96 0.17 -9.53
N ASP A 47 6.57 -1.01 -9.52
CA ASP A 47 5.91 -2.27 -9.87
C ASP A 47 5.11 -2.76 -8.67
N LEU A 48 3.80 -2.51 -8.71
CA LEU A 48 2.87 -2.82 -7.62
C LEU A 48 2.68 -4.32 -7.42
N ARG A 49 2.97 -5.13 -8.45
CA ARG A 49 2.85 -6.59 -8.38
C ARG A 49 4.11 -7.20 -7.77
N ALA A 50 5.27 -6.64 -8.06
CA ALA A 50 6.56 -7.09 -7.55
C ALA A 50 6.96 -6.42 -6.22
N GLY A 51 6.27 -5.34 -5.82
CA GLY A 51 6.61 -4.55 -4.64
C GLY A 51 7.97 -3.85 -4.81
N LYS A 52 8.26 -3.33 -6.01
CA LYS A 52 9.58 -2.76 -6.34
C LYS A 52 9.48 -1.33 -6.84
N TYR A 53 10.32 -0.47 -6.30
CA TYR A 53 10.61 0.83 -6.89
C TYR A 53 11.66 0.67 -7.99
N LEU A 54 11.34 1.10 -9.20
CA LEU A 54 12.16 0.95 -10.41
C LEU A 54 13.02 2.20 -10.69
N GLY A 55 12.95 3.22 -9.84
CA GLY A 55 13.68 4.48 -10.04
C GLY A 55 12.86 5.51 -10.82
N LYS A 56 13.53 6.61 -11.18
CA LYS A 56 13.00 7.63 -12.09
C LYS A 56 13.33 7.23 -13.52
N VAL A 57 12.37 6.69 -14.25
CA VAL A 57 12.54 6.11 -15.59
C VAL A 57 11.40 6.54 -16.50
N ASP A 58 11.68 6.66 -17.79
CA ASP A 58 10.68 6.78 -18.85
C ASP A 58 10.43 5.44 -19.55
N ARG A 59 11.19 4.40 -19.22
CA ARG A 59 11.13 3.10 -19.88
C ARG A 59 11.16 1.95 -18.89
N ILE A 60 10.26 1.00 -19.12
CA ILE A 60 10.11 -0.21 -18.32
C ILE A 60 10.20 -1.40 -19.26
N ASP A 61 11.31 -2.14 -19.19
CA ASP A 61 11.44 -3.45 -19.86
C ASP A 61 10.92 -4.54 -18.90
N THR A 62 9.86 -5.23 -19.30
CA THR A 62 9.16 -6.22 -18.46
C THR A 62 8.83 -7.49 -19.24
N ARG A 63 8.26 -8.49 -18.57
CA ARG A 63 7.78 -9.74 -19.19
C ARG A 63 6.32 -9.98 -18.87
N LEU A 64 5.49 -10.08 -19.90
CA LEU A 64 4.05 -10.35 -19.77
C LEU A 64 3.81 -11.84 -19.62
N ARG A 65 3.23 -12.20 -18.47
CA ARG A 65 2.84 -13.57 -18.13
C ARG A 65 1.39 -13.81 -18.56
N TRP A 66 1.09 -15.06 -18.91
CA TRP A 66 -0.31 -15.47 -19.13
C TRP A 66 -1.10 -15.37 -17.83
N GLY A 67 -2.33 -14.88 -17.92
CA GLY A 67 -3.25 -14.87 -16.77
C GLY A 67 -2.84 -13.97 -15.63
N ARG A 68 -1.83 -13.10 -15.82
CA ARG A 68 -1.30 -12.26 -14.76
C ARG A 68 -1.00 -10.87 -15.28
N ALA A 69 -1.76 -9.91 -14.76
CA ALA A 69 -1.51 -8.49 -14.98
C ALA A 69 -0.24 -8.08 -14.24
N SER A 70 0.53 -7.23 -14.91
CA SER A 70 1.50 -6.36 -14.24
C SER A 70 0.81 -5.02 -13.98
N PHE A 71 1.02 -4.45 -12.79
CA PHE A 71 0.47 -3.15 -12.41
C PHE A 71 1.62 -2.23 -12.04
N TYR A 72 1.56 -1.01 -12.55
CA TYR A 72 2.56 0.02 -12.34
C TYR A 72 1.89 1.30 -11.85
N LEU A 73 2.58 1.98 -10.95
CA LEU A 73 2.31 3.37 -10.58
C LEU A 73 3.49 4.21 -11.07
N ALA A 74 3.22 5.31 -11.76
CA ALA A 74 4.21 6.31 -12.12
C ALA A 74 3.84 7.65 -11.48
N LEU A 75 4.72 8.14 -10.60
CA LEU A 75 4.56 9.37 -9.84
C LEU A 75 5.53 10.46 -10.31
N PRO A 76 5.19 11.76 -10.15
CA PRO A 76 6.13 12.85 -10.41
C PRO A 76 7.25 12.95 -9.34
N TYR A 77 7.10 12.27 -8.19
CA TYR A 77 8.06 12.26 -7.08
C TYR A 77 8.19 10.85 -6.47
N PRO A 78 9.27 10.56 -5.72
CA PRO A 78 9.36 9.33 -4.94
C PRO A 78 8.61 9.47 -3.61
N ILE A 79 7.92 8.42 -3.19
CA ILE A 79 7.51 8.21 -1.79
C ILE A 79 8.79 7.84 -1.04
N ARG A 80 9.22 8.67 -0.09
CA ARG A 80 10.50 8.48 0.63
C ARG A 80 10.37 7.73 1.95
N GLY A 81 9.15 7.62 2.47
CA GLY A 81 8.87 7.01 3.75
C GLY A 81 7.45 7.30 4.22
N VAL A 82 7.12 6.70 5.35
CA VAL A 82 5.87 6.92 6.09
C VAL A 82 6.22 7.15 7.55
N ASP A 83 5.52 8.06 8.20
CA ASP A 83 5.58 8.34 9.62
C ASP A 83 4.24 7.97 10.26
N LEU A 84 4.30 7.51 11.51
CA LEU A 84 3.13 7.13 12.30
C LEU A 84 3.20 7.75 13.69
N SER A 85 2.22 8.59 14.02
CA SER A 85 2.13 9.25 15.33
C SER A 85 0.81 8.93 16.03
N LEU A 86 0.84 8.80 17.35
CA LEU A 86 -0.34 8.57 18.18
C LEU A 86 -0.78 9.84 18.89
N SER A 87 -2.08 9.99 19.16
CA SER A 87 -2.61 11.13 19.94
C SER A 87 -2.18 11.09 21.42
N GLN A 88 -1.89 9.90 21.95
CA GLN A 88 -1.42 9.69 23.32
C GLN A 88 -0.68 8.35 23.43
N SER A 89 0.18 8.21 24.43
CA SER A 89 0.95 6.99 24.69
C SER A 89 0.30 6.05 25.71
N ALA A 90 -0.66 6.53 26.51
CA ALA A 90 -1.37 5.76 27.52
C ALA A 90 -2.86 6.15 27.54
N PRO A 91 -3.69 5.60 26.65
CA PRO A 91 -5.12 5.89 26.64
C PRO A 91 -5.89 5.19 27.75
N ALA A 92 -6.90 5.88 28.27
CA ALA A 92 -7.81 5.30 29.25
C ALA A 92 -8.73 4.26 28.59
N PRO A 93 -9.14 3.21 29.29
CA PRO A 93 -10.13 2.28 28.76
C PRO A 93 -11.46 2.97 28.43
N GLY A 94 -12.16 2.50 27.39
CA GLY A 94 -13.40 3.10 26.89
C GLY A 94 -13.21 4.36 26.03
N THR A 95 -11.96 4.78 25.77
CA THR A 95 -11.64 5.95 24.93
C THR A 95 -11.23 5.56 23.52
N THR A 96 -11.03 6.55 22.64
CA THR A 96 -10.50 6.33 21.29
C THR A 96 -9.10 6.92 21.18
N LEU A 97 -8.13 6.06 20.88
CA LEU A 97 -6.80 6.45 20.47
C LEU A 97 -6.81 6.77 18.97
N TYR A 98 -6.09 7.81 18.56
CA TYR A 98 -5.95 8.11 17.14
C TYR A 98 -4.52 7.94 16.65
N ALA A 99 -4.39 7.22 15.55
CA ALA A 99 -3.14 7.08 14.81
C ALA A 99 -3.19 7.95 13.55
N THR A 100 -2.19 8.80 13.36
CA THR A 100 -2.03 9.66 12.18
C THR A 100 -0.88 9.14 11.33
N VAL A 101 -1.19 8.75 10.10
CA VAL A 101 -0.23 8.32 9.07
C VAL A 101 0.13 9.53 8.23
N ARG A 102 1.43 9.78 8.02
CA ARG A 102 1.92 10.85 7.14
C ARG A 102 2.98 10.31 6.17
N LEU A 103 2.91 10.68 4.90
CA LEU A 103 3.93 10.33 3.92
C LEU A 103 5.01 11.41 3.85
N ASN A 104 6.25 10.96 3.67
CA ASN A 104 7.35 11.83 3.27
C ASN A 104 7.31 12.00 1.74
N ILE A 105 6.51 12.96 1.30
CA ILE A 105 6.30 13.37 -0.10
C ILE A 105 6.42 14.91 -0.19
N PRO A 106 6.60 15.48 -1.40
CA PRO A 106 6.65 16.92 -1.57
C PRO A 106 5.38 17.62 -1.06
N ALA A 107 5.56 18.80 -0.45
CA ALA A 107 4.45 19.64 -0.04
C ALA A 107 3.58 20.03 -1.25
N GLY A 108 2.26 20.03 -1.08
CA GLY A 108 1.31 20.36 -2.15
C GLY A 108 1.02 19.21 -3.14
N ALA A 109 1.63 18.03 -2.95
CA ALA A 109 1.24 16.82 -3.67
C ALA A 109 -0.24 16.49 -3.43
N ARG A 110 -0.98 16.18 -4.50
CA ARG A 110 -2.45 16.00 -4.49
C ARG A 110 -2.88 14.58 -4.78
N GLU A 111 -1.94 13.71 -5.14
CA GLU A 111 -2.19 12.30 -5.38
C GLU A 111 -2.66 11.65 -4.09
N ARG A 112 -3.79 10.94 -4.17
CA ARG A 112 -4.23 10.08 -3.07
C ARG A 112 -3.35 8.84 -2.97
N HIS A 113 -2.94 8.50 -1.77
CA HIS A 113 -2.23 7.26 -1.46
C HIS A 113 -3.10 6.40 -0.53
N ALA A 114 -2.62 5.22 -0.18
CA ALA A 114 -3.31 4.38 0.78
C ALA A 114 -2.30 3.65 1.67
N ALA A 115 -2.66 3.46 2.94
CA ALA A 115 -1.89 2.67 3.88
C ALA A 115 -2.76 1.57 4.49
N CYS A 116 -2.21 0.36 4.61
CA CYS A 116 -2.79 -0.68 5.46
C CYS A 116 -2.27 -0.48 6.88
N VAL A 117 -3.21 -0.28 7.81
CA VAL A 117 -2.95 -0.16 9.24
C VAL A 117 -3.36 -1.46 9.93
N LYS A 118 -2.51 -1.92 10.84
CA LYS A 118 -2.71 -3.15 11.62
C LYS A 118 -2.37 -2.90 13.07
N VAL A 119 -3.21 -3.38 13.98
CA VAL A 119 -2.98 -3.35 15.43
C VAL A 119 -2.49 -4.72 15.90
N PHE A 120 -1.59 -4.71 16.87
CA PHE A 120 -1.04 -5.89 17.52
C PHE A 120 -1.18 -5.75 19.03
N ASP A 121 -1.58 -6.85 19.67
CA ASP A 121 -1.66 -6.96 21.13
C ASP A 121 -0.26 -7.08 21.79
N PRO A 122 -0.18 -7.10 23.13
CA PRO A 122 1.09 -7.21 23.84
C PRO A 122 1.88 -8.50 23.55
N GLU A 123 1.19 -9.58 23.16
CA GLU A 123 1.82 -10.83 22.74
C GLU A 123 2.27 -10.81 21.27
N GLY A 124 1.99 -9.73 20.54
CA GLY A 124 2.35 -9.55 19.14
C GLY A 124 1.38 -10.19 18.14
N ARG A 125 0.19 -10.62 18.57
CA ARG A 125 -0.84 -11.16 17.69
C ARG A 125 -1.54 -10.03 16.95
N GLU A 126 -1.76 -10.21 15.65
CA GLU A 126 -2.51 -9.25 14.83
C GLU A 126 -3.99 -9.27 15.20
N MET A 127 -4.53 -8.09 15.51
CA MET A 127 -5.94 -7.93 15.85
C MET A 127 -6.76 -7.72 14.59
N LEU A 128 -7.66 -8.66 14.29
CA LEU A 128 -8.54 -8.59 13.12
C LEU A 128 -9.35 -7.28 13.08
N TRP A 129 -9.85 -6.83 14.24
CA TRP A 129 -10.63 -5.59 14.35
C TRP A 129 -9.79 -4.34 14.07
N GLY A 130 -8.47 -4.42 14.27
CA GLY A 130 -7.54 -3.31 14.10
C GLY A 130 -6.89 -3.26 12.72
N GLN A 131 -7.32 -4.13 11.79
CA GLN A 131 -6.88 -4.11 10.40
C GLN A 131 -7.80 -3.22 9.57
N GLN A 132 -7.24 -2.19 8.93
CA GLN A 132 -7.99 -1.33 8.01
C GLN A 132 -7.09 -0.71 6.94
N VAL A 133 -7.69 -0.31 5.81
CA VAL A 133 -7.01 0.52 4.80
C VAL A 133 -7.50 1.95 4.94
N VAL A 134 -6.56 2.88 5.09
CA VAL A 134 -6.84 4.33 5.15
C VAL A 134 -6.37 4.99 3.86
N ILE A 135 -7.23 5.84 3.29
CA ILE A 135 -6.85 6.72 2.18
C ILE A 135 -6.11 7.93 2.74
N LEU A 136 -4.97 8.25 2.16
CA LEU A 136 -4.14 9.39 2.53
C LEU A 136 -4.39 10.52 1.55
N GLU A 137 -5.04 11.57 2.01
CA GLU A 137 -5.27 12.80 1.24
C GLU A 137 -4.12 13.77 1.49
N ASN A 138 -3.51 14.28 0.42
CA ASN A 138 -2.32 15.12 0.50
C ASN A 138 -1.22 14.48 1.40
N GLY A 139 -1.09 13.16 1.31
CA GLY A 139 -0.12 12.38 2.08
C GLY A 139 -0.49 12.13 3.56
N THR A 140 -1.68 12.51 4.04
CA THR A 140 -2.06 12.32 5.45
C THR A 140 -3.39 11.57 5.58
N GLY A 141 -3.49 10.70 6.59
CA GLY A 141 -4.72 10.03 6.97
C GLY A 141 -4.74 9.71 8.45
N ARG A 142 -5.94 9.53 9.02
CA ARG A 142 -6.15 9.25 10.44
C ARG A 142 -6.99 8.00 10.61
N VAL A 143 -6.62 7.20 11.61
CA VAL A 143 -7.30 5.97 12.00
C VAL A 143 -7.70 6.07 13.46
N SER A 144 -8.93 5.65 13.78
CA SER A 144 -9.40 5.44 15.14
C SER A 144 -9.09 4.03 15.61
N ILE A 145 -8.59 3.93 16.83
CA ILE A 145 -8.30 2.68 17.54
C ILE A 145 -9.12 2.73 18.82
N PRO A 146 -10.24 2.00 18.92
CA PRO A 146 -10.99 1.91 20.17
C PRO A 146 -10.14 1.20 21.23
N ILE A 147 -10.16 1.71 22.45
CA ILE A 147 -9.50 1.10 23.61
C ILE A 147 -10.56 0.46 24.48
N ALA A 148 -10.58 -0.86 24.54
CA ALA A 148 -11.61 -1.61 25.24
C ALA A 148 -11.35 -1.63 26.76
N TYR A 149 -12.42 -1.80 27.54
CA TYR A 149 -12.30 -1.98 29.01
C TYR A 149 -11.57 -3.26 29.40
N ASN A 150 -11.59 -4.26 28.53
CA ASN A 150 -10.98 -5.56 28.74
C ASN A 150 -9.74 -5.78 27.86
N ASP A 151 -9.16 -4.72 27.29
CA ASP A 151 -7.88 -4.83 26.60
C ASP A 151 -6.83 -5.37 27.58
N THR A 152 -6.05 -6.35 27.14
CA THR A 152 -4.98 -6.93 27.95
C THR A 152 -3.97 -5.84 28.33
N PRO A 153 -3.61 -5.72 29.63
CA PRO A 153 -2.57 -4.78 30.04
C PRO A 153 -1.25 -5.06 29.35
N GLY A 154 -0.50 -4.00 29.02
CA GLY A 154 0.80 -4.13 28.37
C GLY A 154 0.98 -3.19 27.18
N LYS A 155 2.03 -3.46 26.40
CA LYS A 155 2.46 -2.62 25.28
C LYS A 155 1.83 -3.09 23.97
N TRP A 156 0.83 -2.36 23.54
CA TRP A 156 0.18 -2.53 22.24
C TRP A 156 0.95 -1.80 21.14
N ARG A 157 0.76 -2.23 19.89
CA ARG A 157 1.43 -1.66 18.73
C ARG A 157 0.49 -1.46 17.57
N VAL A 158 0.78 -0.44 16.76
CA VAL A 158 0.16 -0.23 15.45
C VAL A 158 1.26 -0.11 14.40
N ARG A 159 1.03 -0.72 13.23
CA ARG A 159 1.89 -0.61 12.05
C ARG A 159 1.08 -0.03 10.90
N ALA A 160 1.64 0.95 10.21
CA ALA A 160 1.14 1.44 8.92
C ALA A 160 2.10 0.99 7.81
N THR A 161 1.55 0.47 6.72
CA THR A 161 2.29 0.09 5.50
C THR A 161 1.70 0.85 4.31
N GLU A 162 2.45 1.75 3.70
CA GLU A 162 2.02 2.43 2.47
C GLU A 162 1.99 1.42 1.31
N LEU A 163 0.86 1.37 0.59
CA LEU A 163 0.51 0.24 -0.27
C LEU A 163 1.24 0.22 -1.63
N PHE A 164 1.82 1.33 -2.08
CA PHE A 164 2.53 1.38 -3.35
C PHE A 164 4.03 1.12 -3.22
N SER A 165 4.66 1.75 -2.23
CA SER A 165 6.09 1.69 -1.94
C SER A 165 6.46 0.56 -0.98
N GLY A 166 5.52 0.12 -0.14
CA GLY A 166 5.79 -0.84 0.93
C GLY A 166 6.52 -0.25 2.13
N HIS A 167 6.72 1.08 2.20
CA HIS A 167 7.29 1.71 3.38
C HIS A 167 6.41 1.47 4.60
N THR A 168 7.05 1.20 5.74
CA THR A 168 6.38 0.89 7.00
C THR A 168 6.82 1.81 8.12
N ALA A 169 5.88 2.16 9.01
CA ALA A 169 6.16 2.80 10.28
C ALA A 169 5.34 2.14 11.40
N GLU A 170 5.83 2.25 12.62
CA GLU A 170 5.20 1.67 13.80
C GLU A 170 5.17 2.67 14.95
N ALA A 171 4.13 2.54 15.77
CA ALA A 171 4.01 3.25 17.04
C ALA A 171 3.40 2.32 18.09
N SER A 172 3.51 2.68 19.36
CA SER A 172 3.02 1.86 20.47
C SER A 172 2.36 2.71 21.55
N TRP A 173 1.36 2.12 22.22
CA TRP A 173 0.76 2.66 23.43
C TRP A 173 0.75 1.60 24.53
N THR A 174 0.53 2.04 25.76
CA THR A 174 0.46 1.17 26.93
C THR A 174 -0.96 1.19 27.49
N VAL A 175 -1.51 0.01 27.75
CA VAL A 175 -2.72 -0.18 28.56
C VAL A 175 -2.25 -0.50 29.98
N ALA A 176 -2.68 0.29 30.96
CA ALA A 176 -2.33 0.10 32.37
C ALA A 176 -3.03 -1.13 32.97
N ASN A 177 -2.48 -1.65 34.07
CA ASN A 177 -3.14 -2.64 34.92
C ASN A 177 -4.34 -2.05 35.67
#